data_AF-A0AAV4TFK3-F1
#
_entry.id   AF-A0AAV4TFK3-F1
#
_cell.length_a   1.000
_cell.length_b   1.000
_cell.length_c   1.000
_cell.angle_alpha   90.00
_cell.angle_beta   90.00
_cell.angle_gamma   90.00
#
_symmetry.space_group_name_H-M   'P 1'
#
loop_
_entity.id
_entity.type
_entity.pdbx_description
1 polymer ?
#
loop_
_entity_poly.entity_id
_entity_poly.type
_entity_poly.pdbx_seq_one_letter_code
_entity_poly.pdbx_strand_id
1 'polypeptide(L)'
;MWRIGWNFKRCWTENCGRTVLEGTETEMDSQWYCPNTAVGGKVLTDFIVSTSRALFFSDFGHQRISLHPKPASFSEVHLVGKMSPSSQDRSERSGTRIAEVFEGKSVFLTGAAGFVGAVLLESLLRCCPGIKTVYILLRSKKDVSPENRKEQIFQKKIFDQLKSENSKSFEKVRVMSGDISKPDLGMDQEDIEEIIEEVSFVFHCAAIISFMKPLRYILSHNTVGLNTVVELCKKLKQLDALVYTSTAYSNSNHLKTLMREHIYPLPFPAQDFLDAVEKEDDDRLQELVNECKPDWPNWYTFSKCLAENVIREKASDLPVAIVRPSIVSSTWKKPIAGYVEGGSGLTGISTAVGKGFVRVIRCNDKCRLNFAPVDSVANAHLAAAWAICTKRMSSPLVMNCASRTDDHLDIRMPKLVHVLSNLAVTNPMPKAFSKFAVPACVSNDYYYQILSLYEHYIPAYVIDFMLKVMGKKPRLAYMYRFFDTMMSCLNYFTSNEFNFERDNLEHIDRMLHPDDSELLVLNWSKVNFEEYAHAIPRVASFYQWDTDQKSFEERQNVINQRYMIITTIKVGFLLLCFLVLYWFFMMICY
;
A
#
# COMPACT_ATOMS: atom_id res chain seq x y z
N MET A 1 -35.11 -16.98 41.59
CA MET A 1 -34.26 -18.13 41.23
C MET A 1 -33.58 -17.84 39.90
N TRP A 2 -32.62 -16.93 39.94
CA TRP A 2 -31.79 -16.47 38.82
C TRP A 2 -30.35 -16.87 39.14
N ARG A 3 -29.68 -17.58 38.22
CA ARG A 3 -28.23 -17.70 38.00
C ARG A 3 -27.93 -19.07 37.41
N ILE A 4 -27.51 -19.13 36.15
CA ILE A 4 -26.31 -19.84 35.68
C ILE A 4 -25.95 -19.18 34.35
N GLY A 5 -24.91 -18.33 34.40
CA GLY A 5 -24.30 -17.69 33.24
C GLY A 5 -23.01 -18.43 32.87
N TRP A 6 -22.86 -18.69 31.57
CA TRP A 6 -21.67 -18.42 30.76
C TRP A 6 -20.31 -18.83 31.36
N ASN A 7 -19.79 -19.98 30.92
CA ASN A 7 -18.36 -20.33 30.96
C ASN A 7 -17.97 -21.11 29.70
N PHE A 8 -17.67 -20.39 28.60
CA PHE A 8 -17.05 -20.96 27.40
C PHE A 8 -15.71 -20.28 27.03
N LYS A 9 -15.14 -19.50 27.95
CA LYS A 9 -13.89 -18.75 27.74
C LYS A 9 -12.66 -19.35 28.41
N ARG A 10 -12.79 -20.52 29.07
CA ARG A 10 -11.76 -21.06 29.99
C ARG A 10 -11.07 -22.35 29.53
N CYS A 11 -11.37 -22.87 28.34
CA CYS A 11 -10.78 -24.13 27.84
C CYS A 11 -9.67 -23.96 26.79
N TRP A 12 -9.14 -22.74 26.58
CA TRP A 12 -8.12 -22.47 25.55
C TRP A 12 -6.76 -21.99 26.07
N THR A 13 -6.53 -21.98 27.39
CA THR A 13 -5.33 -21.34 27.99
C THR A 13 -4.50 -22.19 28.96
N GLU A 14 -4.75 -23.49 29.17
CA GLU A 14 -4.13 -24.20 30.31
C GLU A 14 -3.39 -25.52 30.02
N ASN A 15 -2.97 -25.85 28.79
CA ASN A 15 -2.20 -27.09 28.57
C ASN A 15 -1.04 -27.00 27.55
N CYS A 16 -0.20 -25.97 27.67
CA CYS A 16 1.11 -25.95 27.03
C CYS A 16 2.13 -25.32 27.99
N GLY A 17 2.67 -26.12 28.90
CA GLY A 17 3.76 -25.70 29.76
C GLY A 17 4.49 -26.92 30.30
N ARG A 18 5.81 -26.93 30.09
CA ARG A 18 6.83 -27.89 30.55
C ARG A 18 7.13 -29.04 29.59
N THR A 19 8.17 -28.85 28.78
CA THR A 19 9.38 -29.68 28.91
C THR A 19 10.58 -28.85 28.48
N VAL A 20 11.54 -28.71 29.39
CA VAL A 20 12.87 -28.11 29.18
C VAL A 20 13.71 -29.12 28.39
N LEU A 21 14.57 -28.67 27.46
CA LEU A 21 15.88 -29.26 27.21
C LEU A 21 16.75 -28.30 26.38
N GLU A 22 17.97 -28.10 26.88
CA GLU A 22 19.09 -27.32 26.36
C GLU A 22 19.63 -27.90 25.04
N GLY A 23 20.21 -27.06 24.19
CA GLY A 23 20.94 -27.52 23.00
C GLY A 23 21.32 -26.40 22.04
N THR A 24 22.63 -26.28 21.81
CA THR A 24 23.39 -25.25 21.09
C THR A 24 23.01 -24.97 19.63
N GLU A 25 23.16 -23.69 19.24
CA GLU A 25 23.24 -23.21 17.87
C GLU A 25 24.42 -23.83 17.11
N THR A 26 24.13 -24.35 15.91
CA THR A 26 24.94 -24.47 14.67
C THR A 26 24.64 -25.80 13.97
N GLU A 27 24.58 -25.75 12.63
CA GLU A 27 24.30 -26.87 11.70
C GLU A 27 22.84 -27.36 11.60
N MET A 28 22.06 -26.78 10.67
CA MET A 28 21.08 -27.51 9.84
C MET A 28 20.59 -26.65 8.67
N ASP A 29 21.52 -25.99 7.98
CA ASP A 29 21.31 -25.57 6.59
C ASP A 29 21.79 -26.72 5.70
N SER A 30 20.96 -27.08 4.71
CA SER A 30 21.14 -28.17 3.73
C SER A 30 20.64 -29.55 4.15
N GLN A 31 19.40 -29.86 3.76
CA GLN A 31 18.96 -31.12 3.15
C GLN A 31 17.44 -31.06 3.08
N TRP A 32 16.88 -30.82 1.89
CA TRP A 32 15.59 -31.31 1.36
C TRP A 32 15.40 -30.68 -0.03
N TYR A 33 16.24 -31.13 -0.97
CA TYR A 33 16.01 -31.03 -2.40
C TYR A 33 15.79 -32.46 -2.89
N CYS A 34 14.63 -32.74 -3.49
CA CYS A 34 14.46 -33.89 -4.36
C CYS A 34 13.67 -33.44 -5.61
N PRO A 35 14.12 -33.76 -6.84
CA PRO A 35 13.70 -33.12 -8.08
C PRO A 35 12.57 -33.88 -8.80
N ASN A 36 12.01 -33.21 -9.82
CA ASN A 36 11.13 -33.73 -10.89
C ASN A 36 9.64 -33.90 -10.57
N THR A 37 8.83 -32.93 -11.02
CA THR A 37 7.74 -33.16 -11.99
C THR A 37 7.24 -31.82 -12.53
N ALA A 38 7.36 -31.66 -13.85
CA ALA A 38 6.94 -30.50 -14.60
C ALA A 38 5.49 -30.66 -15.11
N VAL A 39 4.87 -29.50 -15.36
CA VAL A 39 3.65 -29.23 -16.15
C VAL A 39 2.30 -29.44 -15.46
N GLY A 40 1.66 -28.30 -15.10
CA GLY A 40 0.19 -28.17 -15.07
C GLY A 40 -0.42 -27.48 -13.84
N GLY A 41 -0.77 -26.19 -13.97
CA GLY A 41 -2.02 -25.68 -13.35
C GLY A 41 -1.99 -24.60 -12.26
N LYS A 42 -1.36 -23.45 -12.53
CA LYS A 42 -1.50 -22.13 -11.87
C LYS A 42 -2.96 -21.71 -11.58
N VAL A 43 -3.45 -21.56 -10.34
CA VAL A 43 -4.87 -21.09 -10.14
C VAL A 43 -5.17 -20.06 -9.03
N LEU A 44 -4.25 -19.49 -8.23
CA LEU A 44 -4.69 -18.38 -7.35
C LEU A 44 -3.66 -17.30 -7.02
N THR A 45 -2.81 -16.89 -7.98
CA THR A 45 -1.64 -16.04 -7.73
C THR A 45 -0.61 -16.82 -6.94
N ASP A 46 0.65 -16.82 -7.33
CA ASP A 46 1.70 -17.45 -6.55
C ASP A 46 1.74 -16.78 -5.15
N PHE A 47 1.05 -17.39 -4.20
CA PHE A 47 1.18 -17.31 -2.75
C PHE A 47 1.88 -16.07 -2.14
N ILE A 48 1.46 -14.81 -2.37
CA ILE A 48 2.12 -13.68 -1.68
C ILE A 48 3.64 -13.58 -2.05
N VAL A 49 4.10 -14.25 -3.13
CA VAL A 49 5.45 -14.88 -3.28
C VAL A 49 6.60 -14.27 -2.46
N SER A 50 7.05 -15.11 -1.52
CA SER A 50 8.35 -15.11 -0.82
C SER A 50 8.57 -14.08 0.29
N THR A 51 8.17 -14.43 1.52
CA THR A 51 8.94 -14.39 2.80
C THR A 51 7.98 -14.32 4.01
N SER A 52 7.98 -15.24 4.98
CA SER A 52 9.03 -16.16 5.44
C SER A 52 8.44 -17.37 6.18
N ARG A 53 9.10 -18.52 6.01
CA ARG A 53 9.14 -19.59 7.03
C ARG A 53 9.76 -19.01 8.31
N ALA A 54 9.06 -19.17 9.43
CA ALA A 54 9.54 -19.30 10.83
C ALA A 54 8.41 -18.79 11.74
N LEU A 55 7.66 -19.73 12.32
CA LEU A 55 6.74 -19.50 13.43
C LEU A 55 7.51 -19.86 14.70
N PHE A 56 7.85 -18.88 15.55
CA PHE A 56 8.13 -19.11 16.97
C PHE A 56 7.70 -17.89 17.81
N PHE A 57 7.39 -18.18 19.06
CA PHE A 57 6.43 -17.56 19.98
C PHE A 57 6.65 -16.08 20.37
N SER A 58 5.56 -15.38 20.68
CA SER A 58 5.45 -14.56 21.90
C SER A 58 3.99 -14.13 22.15
N ASP A 59 3.54 -14.35 23.38
CA ASP A 59 2.27 -13.91 23.94
C ASP A 59 2.26 -12.39 24.12
N PHE A 60 1.18 -11.71 23.71
CA PHE A 60 0.91 -10.32 24.12
C PHE A 60 -0.48 -10.22 24.76
N GLY A 61 -0.47 -9.85 26.04
CA GLY A 61 -1.64 -9.66 26.87
C GLY A 61 -2.44 -8.42 26.48
N HIS A 62 -3.76 -8.56 26.45
CA HIS A 62 -4.70 -7.44 26.32
C HIS A 62 -4.87 -6.72 27.67
N GLN A 63 -4.66 -5.40 27.71
CA GLN A 63 -5.32 -4.54 28.70
C GLN A 63 -6.09 -3.41 28.02
N ARG A 64 -7.36 -3.29 28.41
CA ARG A 64 -8.29 -2.22 28.03
C ARG A 64 -8.09 -1.05 28.97
N ILE A 65 -7.93 0.16 28.44
CA ILE A 65 -7.99 1.39 29.22
C ILE A 65 -9.19 2.22 28.77
N SER A 66 -9.98 2.65 29.75
CA SER A 66 -11.18 3.50 29.62
C SER A 66 -10.79 4.96 29.42
N LEU A 67 -11.45 5.66 28.49
CA LEU A 67 -11.24 7.09 28.25
C LEU A 67 -12.56 7.85 28.38
N HIS A 68 -12.60 8.82 29.28
CA HIS A 68 -13.53 9.95 29.25
C HIS A 68 -12.73 11.23 29.04
N PRO A 69 -13.09 12.09 28.07
CA PRO A 69 -12.63 13.48 28.07
C PRO A 69 -13.80 14.48 28.17
N LYS A 70 -13.58 15.55 28.93
CA LYS A 70 -14.33 16.82 28.84
C LYS A 70 -13.58 17.78 27.89
N PRO A 71 -14.28 18.60 27.09
CA PRO A 71 -13.64 19.48 26.10
C PRO A 71 -13.29 20.85 26.68
N ALA A 72 -12.23 21.46 26.17
CA ALA A 72 -11.97 22.90 26.25
C ALA A 72 -11.97 23.49 24.82
N SER A 73 -12.74 24.55 24.67
CA SER A 73 -13.02 25.28 23.42
C SER A 73 -11.92 26.28 23.07
N PHE A 74 -11.57 26.40 21.78
CA PHE A 74 -10.99 27.62 21.22
C PHE A 74 -11.61 27.94 19.87
N SER A 75 -11.88 29.23 19.68
CA SER A 75 -12.71 29.88 18.68
C SER A 75 -12.00 30.10 17.33
N GLU A 76 -12.72 29.81 16.24
CA GLU A 76 -12.36 30.10 14.85
C GLU A 76 -12.50 31.59 14.50
N VAL A 77 -11.65 32.06 13.59
CA VAL A 77 -11.92 33.25 12.77
C VAL A 77 -11.73 32.86 11.30
N HIS A 78 -12.83 32.87 10.55
CA HIS A 78 -12.87 32.64 9.11
C HIS A 78 -12.77 33.98 8.35
N LEU A 79 -11.92 34.04 7.33
CA LEU A 79 -12.04 34.98 6.22
C LEU A 79 -11.75 34.24 4.92
N VAL A 80 -12.81 33.96 4.15
CA VAL A 80 -12.73 33.41 2.78
C VAL A 80 -13.19 34.49 1.81
N GLY A 81 -12.28 34.99 0.99
CA GLY A 81 -12.59 35.80 -0.20
C GLY A 81 -12.40 34.95 -1.46
N LYS A 82 -13.47 34.75 -2.23
CA LYS A 82 -13.42 34.12 -3.56
C LYS A 82 -12.81 35.12 -4.57
N MET A 83 -11.79 34.72 -5.32
CA MET A 83 -11.31 35.44 -6.50
C MET A 83 -11.34 34.53 -7.73
N SER A 84 -11.90 35.06 -8.83
CA SER A 84 -11.81 34.49 -10.18
C SER A 84 -10.50 34.93 -10.86
N PRO A 85 -9.90 34.14 -11.77
CA PRO A 85 -8.60 34.47 -12.34
C PRO A 85 -8.71 35.62 -13.37
N SER A 86 -7.90 36.66 -13.19
CA SER A 86 -7.76 37.80 -14.11
C SER A 86 -6.73 37.51 -15.20
N SER A 87 -6.72 38.32 -16.26
CA SER A 87 -5.84 38.22 -17.44
C SER A 87 -4.33 38.36 -17.16
N GLN A 88 -3.92 38.70 -15.93
CA GLN A 88 -2.51 38.69 -15.51
C GLN A 88 -1.95 37.27 -15.28
N ASP A 89 -2.81 36.28 -15.04
CA ASP A 89 -2.42 34.87 -14.74
C ASP A 89 -1.80 34.13 -15.94
N ARG A 90 -1.85 34.70 -17.15
CA ARG A 90 -1.25 34.09 -18.36
C ARG A 90 0.22 34.48 -18.57
N SER A 91 0.69 35.63 -18.06
CA SER A 91 2.09 36.03 -18.24
C SER A 91 3.04 35.41 -17.21
N GLU A 92 2.53 34.91 -16.07
CA GLU A 92 3.33 34.18 -15.08
C GLU A 92 3.62 32.71 -15.49
N ARG A 93 2.84 32.16 -16.43
CA ARG A 93 2.97 30.76 -16.87
C ARG A 93 4.07 30.51 -17.91
N SER A 94 4.83 31.53 -18.33
CA SER A 94 5.96 31.38 -19.27
C SER A 94 7.28 31.01 -18.57
N GLY A 95 7.23 30.09 -17.61
CA GLY A 95 8.38 29.64 -16.83
C GLY A 95 9.10 28.42 -17.44
N THR A 96 10.32 28.16 -16.97
CA THR A 96 11.11 26.94 -17.27
C THR A 96 10.26 25.68 -17.15
N ARG A 97 10.26 24.85 -18.18
CA ARG A 97 9.48 23.60 -18.18
C ARG A 97 10.10 22.55 -17.27
N ILE A 98 9.30 21.60 -16.79
CA ILE A 98 9.78 20.46 -16.01
C ILE A 98 10.82 19.67 -16.80
N ALA A 99 10.59 19.40 -18.09
CA ALA A 99 11.54 18.64 -18.90
C ALA A 99 12.92 19.32 -19.01
N GLU A 100 12.96 20.66 -19.05
CA GLU A 100 14.19 21.44 -19.25
C GLU A 100 15.15 21.32 -18.06
N VAL A 101 14.65 21.20 -16.83
CA VAL A 101 15.54 21.06 -15.65
C VAL A 101 16.24 19.70 -15.58
N PHE A 102 15.73 18.71 -16.32
CA PHE A 102 16.33 17.38 -16.42
C PHE A 102 17.22 17.20 -17.67
N GLU A 103 17.30 18.20 -18.56
CA GLU A 103 18.07 18.11 -19.80
C GLU A 103 19.57 17.90 -19.52
N GLY A 104 20.14 16.83 -20.06
CA GLY A 104 21.55 16.47 -19.85
C GLY A 104 21.89 16.02 -18.42
N LYS A 105 20.93 15.94 -17.51
CA LYS A 105 21.13 15.53 -16.12
C LYS A 105 20.92 14.03 -15.92
N SER A 106 21.49 13.49 -14.85
CA SER A 106 21.29 12.10 -14.45
C SER A 106 20.44 11.97 -13.19
N VAL A 107 19.66 10.90 -13.12
CA VAL A 107 18.67 10.62 -12.07
C VAL A 107 19.04 9.32 -11.35
N PHE A 108 18.97 9.30 -10.02
CA PHE A 108 19.01 8.08 -9.23
C PHE A 108 17.63 7.78 -8.64
N LEU A 109 17.06 6.62 -8.99
CA LEU A 109 15.74 6.19 -8.57
C LEU A 109 15.82 4.88 -7.78
N THR A 110 15.46 4.94 -6.51
CA THR A 110 15.24 3.72 -5.72
C THR A 110 13.78 3.28 -5.82
N GLY A 111 13.52 1.96 -5.74
CA GLY A 111 12.15 1.45 -5.74
C GLY A 111 11.48 1.39 -7.13
N ALA A 112 12.27 1.46 -8.21
CA ALA A 112 11.79 1.39 -9.61
C ALA A 112 10.97 0.12 -9.93
N ALA A 113 11.21 -0.98 -9.21
CA ALA A 113 10.43 -2.21 -9.38
C ALA A 113 9.03 -2.17 -8.73
N GLY A 114 8.80 -1.23 -7.79
CA GLY A 114 7.52 -1.04 -7.11
C GLY A 114 6.50 -0.29 -7.96
N PHE A 115 5.25 -0.19 -7.48
CA PHE A 115 4.15 0.40 -8.24
C PHE A 115 4.37 1.89 -8.55
N VAL A 116 4.53 2.73 -7.53
CA VAL A 116 4.79 4.18 -7.70
C VAL A 116 6.10 4.41 -8.46
N GLY A 117 7.16 3.68 -8.11
CA GLY A 117 8.47 3.81 -8.75
C GLY A 117 8.47 3.44 -10.24
N ALA A 118 7.70 2.43 -10.66
CA ALA A 118 7.58 2.06 -12.06
C ALA A 118 6.83 3.13 -12.88
N VAL A 119 5.77 3.71 -12.32
CA VAL A 119 5.02 4.80 -12.97
C VAL A 119 5.87 6.08 -13.03
N LEU A 120 6.66 6.37 -11.99
CA LEU A 120 7.62 7.47 -12.00
C LEU A 120 8.73 7.26 -13.03
N LEU A 121 9.29 6.05 -13.13
CA LEU A 121 10.28 5.71 -14.16
C LEU A 121 9.70 5.91 -15.57
N GLU A 122 8.47 5.45 -15.81
CA GLU A 122 7.78 5.70 -17.08
C GLU A 122 7.62 7.20 -17.35
N SER A 123 7.19 7.96 -16.34
CA SER A 123 6.97 9.41 -16.47
C SER A 123 8.28 10.17 -16.72
N LEU A 124 9.38 9.79 -16.08
CA LEU A 124 10.71 10.34 -16.35
C LEU A 124 11.13 10.12 -17.81
N LEU A 125 10.99 8.89 -18.30
CA LEU A 125 11.42 8.54 -19.66
C LEU A 125 10.52 9.15 -20.75
N ARG A 126 9.21 9.26 -20.50
CA ARG A 126 8.24 9.81 -21.45
C ARG A 126 8.22 11.34 -21.44
N CYS A 127 8.24 11.96 -20.27
CA CYS A 127 8.05 13.41 -20.13
C CYS A 127 9.37 14.19 -20.13
N CYS A 128 10.49 13.55 -19.82
CA CYS A 128 11.81 14.18 -19.75
C CYS A 128 12.80 13.48 -20.69
N PRO A 129 12.57 13.50 -22.02
CA PRO A 129 13.40 12.79 -22.99
C PRO A 129 14.85 13.29 -23.02
N GLY A 130 15.14 14.47 -22.48
CA GLY A 130 16.48 15.06 -22.34
C GLY A 130 17.39 14.43 -21.28
N ILE A 131 16.86 13.58 -20.40
CA ILE A 131 17.67 12.93 -19.35
C ILE A 131 18.85 12.17 -19.97
N LYS A 132 20.05 12.34 -19.40
CA LYS A 132 21.26 11.62 -19.81
C LYS A 132 21.19 10.16 -19.39
N THR A 133 20.97 9.90 -18.11
CA THR A 133 20.95 8.54 -17.55
C THR A 133 20.00 8.44 -16.35
N VAL A 134 19.27 7.33 -16.25
CA VAL A 134 18.46 6.98 -15.07
C VAL A 134 19.05 5.74 -14.41
N TYR A 135 19.73 5.93 -13.29
CA TYR A 135 20.24 4.86 -12.45
C TYR A 135 19.13 4.31 -11.57
N ILE A 136 18.84 3.01 -11.66
CA ILE A 136 17.84 2.34 -10.82
C ILE A 136 18.52 1.37 -9.85
N LEU A 137 18.21 1.51 -8.56
CA LEU A 137 18.72 0.58 -7.54
C LEU A 137 17.84 -0.66 -7.48
N LEU A 138 18.40 -1.83 -7.78
CA LEU A 138 17.72 -3.12 -7.70
C LEU A 138 18.49 -4.10 -6.80
N ARG A 139 17.77 -4.67 -5.82
CA ARG A 139 18.30 -5.76 -4.99
C ARG A 139 18.66 -6.98 -5.82
N SER A 140 19.77 -7.63 -5.53
CA SER A 140 20.06 -8.95 -6.11
C SER A 140 19.02 -9.97 -5.62
N LYS A 141 18.60 -10.90 -6.50
CA LYS A 141 17.78 -12.06 -6.12
C LYS A 141 18.54 -13.32 -6.47
N LYS A 142 18.34 -14.38 -5.68
CA LYS A 142 18.86 -15.71 -6.01
C LYS A 142 18.38 -16.08 -7.41
N ASP A 143 19.32 -16.44 -8.29
CA ASP A 143 19.08 -16.93 -9.65
C ASP A 143 18.51 -15.90 -10.66
N VAL A 144 18.51 -14.59 -10.36
CA VAL A 144 18.11 -13.55 -11.33
C VAL A 144 19.05 -12.34 -11.25
N SER A 145 19.75 -12.04 -12.35
CA SER A 145 20.63 -10.86 -12.44
C SER A 145 19.83 -9.54 -12.34
N PRO A 146 20.44 -8.45 -11.85
CA PRO A 146 19.84 -7.13 -11.85
C PRO A 146 19.34 -6.67 -13.23
N GLU A 147 20.05 -7.02 -14.31
CA GLU A 147 19.70 -6.72 -15.69
C GLU A 147 18.41 -7.43 -16.11
N ASN A 148 18.29 -8.73 -15.82
CA ASN A 148 17.07 -9.49 -16.07
C ASN A 148 15.89 -8.90 -15.28
N ARG A 149 16.14 -8.37 -14.07
CA ARG A 149 15.11 -7.68 -13.29
C ARG A 149 14.70 -6.35 -13.92
N LYS A 150 15.63 -5.58 -14.49
CA LYS A 150 15.32 -4.38 -15.29
C LYS A 150 14.45 -4.74 -16.49
N GLU A 151 14.77 -5.79 -17.22
CA GLU A 151 13.94 -6.25 -18.33
C GLU A 151 12.51 -6.62 -17.87
N GLN A 152 12.38 -7.31 -16.74
CA GLN A 152 11.06 -7.62 -16.15
C GLN A 152 10.26 -6.36 -15.80
N ILE A 153 10.90 -5.26 -15.41
CA ILE A 153 10.22 -3.97 -15.19
C ILE A 153 9.62 -3.47 -16.50
N PHE A 154 10.38 -3.49 -17.60
CA PHE A 154 9.91 -3.03 -18.91
C PHE A 154 8.94 -3.99 -19.62
N GLN A 155 8.72 -5.19 -19.08
CA GLN A 155 7.64 -6.09 -19.52
C GLN A 155 6.27 -5.71 -18.92
N LYS A 156 6.23 -4.78 -17.95
CA LYS A 156 4.98 -4.31 -17.39
C LYS A 156 4.21 -3.46 -18.41
N LYS A 157 2.90 -3.66 -18.47
CA LYS A 157 1.99 -2.98 -19.41
C LYS A 157 2.12 -1.46 -19.44
N ILE A 158 2.48 -0.82 -18.33
CA ILE A 158 2.65 0.64 -18.27
C ILE A 158 3.68 1.17 -19.26
N PHE A 159 4.68 0.35 -19.62
CA PHE A 159 5.73 0.70 -20.57
C PHE A 159 5.38 0.35 -22.02
N ASP A 160 4.25 -0.31 -22.31
CA ASP A 160 3.91 -0.79 -23.66
C ASP A 160 3.84 0.37 -24.67
N GLN A 161 3.22 1.49 -24.27
CA GLN A 161 3.14 2.67 -25.12
C GLN A 161 4.53 3.24 -25.41
N LEU A 162 5.32 3.51 -24.37
CA LEU A 162 6.68 4.05 -24.51
C LEU A 162 7.59 3.11 -25.32
N LYS A 163 7.43 1.79 -25.17
CA LYS A 163 8.14 0.78 -25.96
C LYS A 163 7.81 0.87 -27.45
N SER A 164 6.56 1.18 -27.79
CA SER A 164 6.12 1.34 -29.18
C SER A 164 6.53 2.68 -29.80
N GLU A 165 6.57 3.75 -29.00
CA GLU A 165 6.84 5.11 -29.47
C GLU A 165 8.34 5.45 -29.47
N ASN A 166 9.08 5.03 -28.44
CA ASN A 166 10.50 5.35 -28.27
C ASN A 166 11.23 4.30 -27.41
N SER A 167 11.45 3.10 -27.96
CA SER A 167 12.17 2.01 -27.28
C SER A 167 13.60 2.37 -26.87
N LYS A 168 14.26 3.30 -27.57
CA LYS A 168 15.63 3.78 -27.24
C LYS A 168 15.70 4.47 -25.88
N SER A 169 14.58 4.99 -25.37
CA SER A 169 14.53 5.57 -24.02
C SER A 169 14.99 4.59 -22.93
N PHE A 170 14.82 3.27 -23.14
CA PHE A 170 15.25 2.24 -22.18
C PHE A 170 16.76 2.03 -22.11
N GLU A 171 17.51 2.45 -23.15
CA GLU A 171 18.98 2.41 -23.17
C GLU A 171 19.57 3.40 -22.15
N LYS A 172 18.83 4.45 -21.79
CA LYS A 172 19.22 5.44 -20.77
C LYS A 172 19.18 4.89 -19.35
N VAL A 173 18.55 3.74 -19.13
CA VAL A 173 18.36 3.19 -17.78
C VAL A 173 19.52 2.28 -17.43
N ARG A 174 20.26 2.58 -16.37
CA ARG A 174 21.34 1.74 -15.85
C ARG A 174 20.94 1.12 -14.51
N VAL A 175 21.28 -0.15 -14.30
CA VAL A 175 20.93 -0.85 -13.06
C VAL A 175 22.14 -0.80 -12.15
N MET A 176 21.91 -0.40 -10.91
CA MET A 176 22.89 -0.53 -9.83
C MET A 176 22.42 -1.64 -8.89
N SER A 177 23.29 -2.59 -8.61
CA SER A 177 22.96 -3.67 -7.68
C SER A 177 23.14 -3.18 -6.25
N GLY A 178 22.09 -3.25 -5.44
CA GLY A 178 22.21 -2.83 -4.04
C GLY A 178 20.92 -2.94 -3.22
N ASP A 179 21.06 -2.71 -1.92
CA ASP A 179 19.99 -2.72 -0.93
C ASP A 179 20.11 -1.50 -0.02
N ILE A 180 19.04 -0.72 0.08
CA ILE A 180 18.99 0.49 0.89
C ILE A 180 19.29 0.25 2.37
N SER A 181 19.07 -0.96 2.88
CA SER A 181 19.33 -1.31 4.29
C SER A 181 20.80 -1.51 4.61
N LYS A 182 21.68 -1.51 3.60
CA LYS A 182 23.13 -1.71 3.77
C LYS A 182 23.90 -0.39 3.75
N PRO A 183 25.10 -0.33 4.36
CA PRO A 183 26.04 0.77 4.18
C PRO A 183 26.29 1.04 2.69
N ASP A 184 26.39 2.32 2.33
CA ASP A 184 26.52 2.82 0.95
C ASP A 184 25.54 2.15 -0.06
N LEU A 185 24.33 1.83 0.42
CA LEU A 185 23.26 1.15 -0.32
C LEU A 185 23.67 -0.24 -0.86
N GLY A 186 24.74 -0.83 -0.33
CA GLY A 186 25.27 -2.12 -0.76
C GLY A 186 25.74 -2.17 -2.22
N MET A 187 26.04 -1.00 -2.80
CA MET A 187 26.66 -0.85 -4.12
C MET A 187 28.17 -1.07 -4.02
N ASP A 188 28.82 -1.38 -5.14
CA ASP A 188 30.28 -1.38 -5.18
C ASP A 188 30.84 0.05 -5.30
N GLN A 189 32.15 0.17 -5.09
CA GLN A 189 32.82 1.46 -5.05
C GLN A 189 32.78 2.19 -6.41
N GLU A 190 32.82 1.45 -7.51
CA GLU A 190 32.77 2.01 -8.87
C GLU A 190 31.39 2.64 -9.14
N ASP A 191 30.31 1.93 -8.82
CA ASP A 191 28.94 2.44 -8.93
C ASP A 191 28.71 3.67 -8.04
N ILE A 192 29.26 3.66 -6.82
CA ILE A 192 29.15 4.80 -5.88
C ILE A 192 29.85 6.03 -6.45
N GLU A 193 31.08 5.89 -6.94
CA GLU A 193 31.85 6.98 -7.53
C GLU A 193 31.13 7.53 -8.77
N GLU A 194 30.63 6.66 -9.64
CA GLU A 194 29.86 7.10 -10.81
C GLU A 194 28.62 7.91 -10.41
N ILE A 195 27.86 7.44 -9.42
CA ILE A 195 26.68 8.17 -8.91
C ILE A 195 27.08 9.54 -8.34
N ILE A 196 28.16 9.60 -7.55
CA ILE A 196 28.65 10.84 -6.94
C ILE A 196 29.00 11.91 -7.98
N GLU A 197 29.59 11.50 -9.09
CA GLU A 197 29.98 12.39 -10.20
C GLU A 197 28.78 12.83 -11.04
N GLU A 198 27.86 11.91 -11.36
CA GLU A 198 26.89 12.11 -12.45
C GLU A 198 25.50 12.57 -11.97
N VAL A 199 25.05 12.14 -10.78
CA VAL A 199 23.64 12.28 -10.38
C VAL A 199 23.32 13.68 -9.88
N SER A 200 22.24 14.24 -10.42
CA SER A 200 21.67 15.53 -9.99
C SER A 200 20.32 15.42 -9.29
N PHE A 201 19.53 14.40 -9.62
CA PHE A 201 18.21 14.23 -9.02
C PHE A 201 18.10 12.86 -8.36
N VAL A 202 17.65 12.83 -7.12
CA VAL A 202 17.43 11.58 -6.38
C VAL A 202 15.94 11.43 -6.06
N PHE A 203 15.35 10.32 -6.49
CA PHE A 203 13.98 9.94 -6.13
C PHE A 203 14.01 8.69 -5.23
N HIS A 204 13.65 8.88 -3.96
CA HIS A 204 13.63 7.80 -2.99
C HIS A 204 12.20 7.25 -2.77
N CYS A 205 11.82 6.26 -3.59
CA CYS A 205 10.52 5.59 -3.51
C CYS A 205 10.56 4.22 -2.81
N ALA A 206 11.75 3.68 -2.51
CA ALA A 206 11.89 2.36 -1.90
C ALA A 206 11.41 2.37 -0.44
N ALA A 207 10.54 1.43 -0.08
CA ALA A 207 10.06 1.24 1.28
C ALA A 207 9.46 -0.16 1.49
N ILE A 208 9.49 -0.62 2.74
CA ILE A 208 8.66 -1.72 3.24
C ILE A 208 7.30 -1.15 3.62
N ILE A 209 6.25 -1.59 2.91
CA ILE A 209 4.85 -1.13 3.07
C ILE A 209 3.99 -2.12 3.88
N SER A 210 4.60 -2.97 4.71
CA SER A 210 3.91 -4.02 5.45
C SER A 210 3.49 -3.58 6.84
N PHE A 211 2.26 -3.92 7.25
CA PHE A 211 1.74 -3.68 8.59
C PHE A 211 2.00 -4.83 9.57
N MET A 212 2.61 -5.91 9.11
CA MET A 212 2.84 -7.13 9.90
C MET A 212 4.31 -7.43 10.17
N LYS A 213 5.23 -6.60 9.67
CA LYS A 213 6.66 -6.81 9.89
C LYS A 213 7.09 -6.22 11.26
N PRO A 214 8.09 -6.80 11.92
CA PRO A 214 8.62 -6.28 13.18
C PRO A 214 9.13 -4.83 13.05
N LEU A 215 9.10 -4.08 14.16
CA LEU A 215 9.49 -2.67 14.21
C LEU A 215 10.91 -2.46 13.67
N ARG A 216 11.93 -3.12 14.25
CA ARG A 216 13.33 -2.99 13.81
C ARG A 216 13.49 -3.22 12.31
N TYR A 217 12.90 -4.30 11.78
CA TYR A 217 12.94 -4.59 10.34
C TYR A 217 12.38 -3.43 9.48
N ILE A 218 11.25 -2.85 9.88
CA ILE A 218 10.65 -1.72 9.16
C ILE A 218 11.56 -0.49 9.25
N LEU A 219 12.11 -0.17 10.43
CA LEU A 219 12.98 0.99 10.61
C LEU A 219 14.32 0.84 9.87
N SER A 220 14.92 -0.35 9.85
CA SER A 220 16.16 -0.61 9.08
C SER A 220 16.00 -0.28 7.59
N HIS A 221 14.81 -0.49 7.02
CA HIS A 221 14.57 -0.23 5.61
C HIS A 221 14.05 1.19 5.34
N ASN A 222 13.05 1.64 6.11
CA ASN A 222 12.34 2.88 5.81
C ASN A 222 13.01 4.12 6.41
N THR A 223 13.78 3.94 7.48
CA THR A 223 14.41 5.03 8.24
C THR A 223 15.92 5.01 8.07
N VAL A 224 16.59 3.91 8.46
CA VAL A 224 18.04 3.77 8.26
C VAL A 224 18.35 3.79 6.76
N GLY A 225 17.57 3.09 5.94
CA GLY A 225 17.77 3.14 4.49
C GLY A 225 17.59 4.52 3.86
N LEU A 226 16.67 5.35 4.38
CA LEU A 226 16.60 6.76 3.96
C LEU A 226 17.83 7.54 4.45
N ASN A 227 18.28 7.32 5.69
CA ASN A 227 19.49 7.96 6.20
C ASN A 227 20.71 7.65 5.30
N THR A 228 20.88 6.42 4.84
CA THR A 228 21.94 6.07 3.88
C THR A 228 21.80 6.82 2.55
N VAL A 229 20.57 7.00 2.04
CA VAL A 229 20.34 7.82 0.83
C VAL A 229 20.68 9.28 1.08
N VAL A 230 20.34 9.83 2.25
CA VAL A 230 20.71 11.21 2.64
C VAL A 230 22.23 11.36 2.70
N GLU A 231 22.95 10.41 3.30
CA GLU A 231 24.41 10.44 3.36
C GLU A 231 25.06 10.32 1.97
N LEU A 232 24.47 9.55 1.04
CA LEU A 232 24.89 9.56 -0.36
C LEU A 232 24.64 10.92 -1.01
N CYS A 233 23.46 11.53 -0.79
CA CYS A 233 23.10 12.84 -1.35
C CYS A 233 24.09 13.94 -0.94
N LYS A 234 24.62 13.90 0.28
CA LYS A 234 25.65 14.84 0.76
C LYS A 234 26.99 14.71 0.04
N LYS A 235 27.29 13.53 -0.52
CA LYS A 235 28.51 13.27 -1.28
C LYS A 235 28.41 13.70 -2.75
N LEU A 236 27.20 13.85 -3.29
CA LEU A 236 26.99 14.17 -4.71
C LEU A 236 27.52 15.57 -5.06
N LYS A 237 28.17 15.70 -6.22
CA LYS A 237 28.76 16.98 -6.65
C LYS A 237 27.76 18.01 -7.15
N GLN A 238 26.58 17.56 -7.60
CA GLN A 238 25.65 18.39 -8.36
C GLN A 238 24.18 18.10 -8.06
N LEU A 239 23.85 17.87 -6.77
CA LEU A 239 22.48 17.62 -6.33
C LEU A 239 21.59 18.84 -6.51
N ASP A 240 20.64 18.73 -7.44
CA ASP A 240 19.60 19.71 -7.72
C ASP A 240 18.34 19.45 -6.87
N ALA A 241 17.97 18.18 -6.62
CA ALA A 241 16.88 17.84 -5.68
C ALA A 241 16.93 16.38 -5.18
N LEU A 242 16.56 16.18 -3.91
CA LEU A 242 16.18 14.91 -3.31
C LEU A 242 14.66 14.89 -3.07
N VAL A 243 13.93 13.97 -3.70
CA VAL A 243 12.50 13.79 -3.51
C VAL A 243 12.23 12.46 -2.79
N TYR A 244 11.71 12.54 -1.57
CA TYR A 244 11.34 11.38 -0.75
C TYR A 244 9.86 11.05 -0.84
N THR A 245 9.52 9.78 -1.09
CA THR A 245 8.14 9.30 -0.98
C THR A 245 7.82 8.88 0.46
N SER A 246 7.07 9.71 1.17
CA SER A 246 6.47 9.38 2.46
C SER A 246 5.06 8.79 2.29
N THR A 247 4.13 9.12 3.17
CA THR A 247 2.70 8.80 3.06
C THR A 247 1.89 9.87 3.76
N ALA A 248 0.69 10.18 3.25
CA ALA A 248 -0.23 11.10 3.91
C ALA A 248 -0.56 10.65 5.34
N TYR A 249 -0.47 9.34 5.61
CA TYR A 249 -0.77 8.75 6.91
C TYR A 249 0.42 8.74 7.89
N SER A 250 1.54 9.41 7.58
CA SER A 250 2.74 9.40 8.44
C SER A 250 2.42 9.94 9.84
N ASN A 251 1.49 10.88 9.97
CA ASN A 251 1.04 11.46 11.24
C ASN A 251 -0.40 11.04 11.60
N SER A 252 -0.82 9.85 11.15
CA SER A 252 -2.21 9.37 11.32
C SER A 252 -2.61 9.11 12.77
N ASN A 253 -1.67 9.12 13.72
CA ASN A 253 -1.90 9.14 15.16
C ASN A 253 -2.66 10.40 15.63
N HIS A 254 -2.61 11.49 14.87
CA HIS A 254 -3.39 12.70 15.14
C HIS A 254 -4.78 12.63 14.49
N LEU A 255 -5.73 12.01 15.21
CA LEU A 255 -7.12 11.92 14.74
C LEU A 255 -7.84 13.27 14.80
N LYS A 256 -8.76 13.49 13.85
CA LYS A 256 -9.66 14.66 13.77
C LYS A 256 -8.97 16.02 13.61
N THR A 257 -7.67 16.03 13.30
CA THR A 257 -6.92 17.25 12.96
C THR A 257 -6.72 17.34 11.45
N LEU A 258 -6.64 18.57 10.95
CA LEU A 258 -6.15 18.81 9.59
C LEU A 258 -4.66 18.45 9.55
N MET A 259 -4.32 17.48 8.70
CA MET A 259 -2.96 17.02 8.47
C MET A 259 -2.26 18.02 7.55
N ARG A 260 -1.36 18.80 8.12
CA ARG A 260 -0.72 19.94 7.47
C ARG A 260 0.53 19.55 6.69
N GLU A 261 0.94 20.42 5.79
CA GLU A 261 2.12 20.26 4.93
C GLU A 261 3.41 20.76 5.61
N HIS A 262 3.69 20.22 6.80
CA HIS A 262 4.98 20.38 7.49
C HIS A 262 5.40 19.07 8.15
N ILE A 263 6.68 18.97 8.54
CA ILE A 263 7.21 17.80 9.26
C ILE A 263 6.86 17.93 10.74
N TYR A 264 6.21 16.91 11.29
CA TYR A 264 5.82 16.86 12.70
C TYR A 264 6.99 16.36 13.55
N PRO A 265 7.46 17.14 14.55
CA PRO A 265 8.56 16.72 15.40
C PRO A 265 8.21 15.61 16.36
N LEU A 266 9.10 14.61 16.41
CA LEU A 266 9.15 13.60 17.45
C LEU A 266 9.81 14.16 18.72
N PRO A 267 9.49 13.60 19.90
CA PRO A 267 10.03 14.06 21.18
C PRO A 267 11.53 13.75 21.37
N PHE A 268 12.10 12.85 20.57
CA PHE A 268 13.51 12.49 20.60
C PHE A 268 14.17 12.76 19.25
N PRO A 269 15.48 13.06 19.22
CA PRO A 269 16.25 13.13 17.98
C PRO A 269 16.13 11.85 17.17
N ALA A 270 16.08 11.99 15.85
CA ALA A 270 16.05 10.84 14.94
C ALA A 270 17.30 9.97 15.09
N GLN A 271 18.44 10.54 15.49
CA GLN A 271 19.69 9.82 15.75
C GLN A 271 19.52 8.73 16.81
N ASP A 272 18.75 8.98 17.87
CA ASP A 272 18.57 7.99 18.96
C ASP A 272 17.91 6.71 18.44
N PHE A 273 16.96 6.84 17.51
CA PHE A 273 16.33 5.70 16.86
C PHE A 273 17.26 4.99 15.88
N LEU A 274 18.05 5.75 15.12
CA LEU A 274 19.04 5.18 14.19
C LEU A 274 20.07 4.35 14.96
N ASP A 275 20.60 4.90 16.05
CA ASP A 275 21.55 4.24 16.95
C ASP A 275 20.98 2.94 17.54
N ALA A 276 19.73 2.97 18.03
CA ALA A 276 19.09 1.79 18.60
C ALA A 276 18.90 0.68 17.55
N VAL A 277 18.53 1.05 16.31
CA VAL A 277 18.39 0.08 15.22
C VAL A 277 19.74 -0.51 14.80
N GLU A 278 20.79 0.31 14.71
CA GLU A 278 22.13 -0.11 14.30
C GLU A 278 22.81 -1.00 15.35
N LYS A 279 22.64 -0.67 16.65
CA LYS A 279 23.17 -1.45 17.78
C LYS A 279 22.32 -2.68 18.11
N GLU A 280 21.24 -2.91 17.38
CA GLU A 280 20.26 -3.97 17.63
C GLU A 280 19.67 -3.93 19.06
N ASP A 281 19.53 -2.73 19.62
CA ASP A 281 18.99 -2.49 20.96
C ASP A 281 17.45 -2.36 20.91
N ASP A 282 16.79 -3.51 20.86
CA ASP A 282 15.33 -3.61 20.75
C ASP A 282 14.62 -3.04 22.01
N ASP A 283 15.25 -3.07 23.19
CA ASP A 283 14.70 -2.52 24.43
C ASP A 283 14.68 -0.99 24.39
N ARG A 284 15.83 -0.37 24.06
CA ARG A 284 15.90 1.10 23.90
C ARG A 284 14.96 1.59 22.82
N LEU A 285 14.86 0.85 21.71
CA LEU A 285 13.95 1.19 20.63
C LEU A 285 12.49 1.19 21.10
N GLN A 286 12.10 0.21 21.91
CA GLN A 286 10.75 0.13 22.46
C GLN A 286 10.47 1.25 23.46
N GLU A 287 11.44 1.64 24.29
CA GLU A 287 11.33 2.81 25.18
C GLU A 287 11.05 4.10 24.39
N LEU A 288 11.87 4.38 23.37
CA LEU A 288 11.72 5.59 22.55
C LEU A 288 10.33 5.66 21.88
N VAL A 289 9.87 4.53 21.33
CA VAL A 289 8.55 4.45 20.68
C VAL A 289 7.41 4.59 21.69
N ASN A 290 7.53 4.01 22.89
CA ASN A 290 6.49 4.10 23.93
C ASN A 290 6.24 5.55 24.38
N GLU A 291 7.27 6.39 24.35
CA GLU A 291 7.19 7.81 24.71
C GLU A 291 6.69 8.69 23.54
N CYS A 292 6.64 8.18 22.32
CA CYS A 292 6.08 8.88 21.16
C CYS A 292 4.54 8.87 21.21
N LYS A 293 3.95 9.94 21.76
CA LYS A 293 2.49 10.11 21.87
C LYS A 293 1.94 11.20 20.92
N PRO A 294 0.69 11.06 20.42
CA PRO A 294 -0.20 9.90 20.51
C PRO A 294 0.35 8.67 19.75
N ASP A 295 -0.10 7.47 20.12
CA ASP A 295 0.40 6.22 19.55
C ASP A 295 0.08 6.08 18.05
N TRP A 296 1.03 5.55 17.29
CA TRP A 296 0.82 5.22 15.87
C TRP A 296 0.00 3.95 15.70
N PRO A 297 -0.88 3.89 14.68
CA PRO A 297 -1.71 2.72 14.43
C PRO A 297 -0.93 1.50 13.93
N ASN A 298 0.26 1.72 13.37
CA ASN A 298 1.19 0.67 12.94
C ASN A 298 2.61 1.22 12.71
N TRP A 299 3.57 0.30 12.65
CA TRP A 299 4.98 0.60 12.44
C TRP A 299 5.33 1.18 11.07
N TYR A 300 4.53 0.90 10.03
CA TYR A 300 4.75 1.54 8.73
C TYR A 300 4.56 3.06 8.82
N THR A 301 3.42 3.50 9.36
CA THR A 301 3.13 4.94 9.50
C THR A 301 4.14 5.64 10.41
N PHE A 302 4.51 5.01 11.53
CA PHE A 302 5.55 5.51 12.42
C PHE A 302 6.91 5.64 11.71
N SER A 303 7.34 4.62 10.96
CA SER A 303 8.61 4.64 10.23
C SER A 303 8.68 5.77 9.21
N LYS A 304 7.54 6.11 8.59
CA LYS A 304 7.45 7.23 7.65
C LYS A 304 7.52 8.57 8.36
N CYS A 305 6.89 8.73 9.52
CA CYS A 305 7.09 9.92 10.36
C CYS A 305 8.56 10.09 10.78
N LEU A 306 9.17 9.03 11.31
CA LEU A 306 10.56 9.05 11.75
C LEU A 306 11.51 9.35 10.58
N ALA A 307 11.25 8.81 9.38
CA ALA A 307 12.00 9.12 8.18
C ALA A 307 11.91 10.61 7.78
N GLU A 308 10.75 11.25 7.93
CA GLU A 308 10.63 12.70 7.73
C GLU A 308 11.41 13.49 8.78
N ASN A 309 11.50 12.99 10.03
CA ASN A 309 12.32 13.60 11.08
C ASN A 309 13.83 13.47 10.78
N VAL A 310 14.26 12.34 10.19
CA VAL A 310 15.63 12.19 9.65
C VAL A 310 15.92 13.27 8.60
N ILE A 311 14.99 13.54 7.67
CA ILE A 311 15.16 14.62 6.69
C ILE A 311 15.29 15.97 7.38
N ARG A 312 14.40 16.28 8.33
CA ARG A 312 14.44 17.56 9.06
C ARG A 312 15.78 17.78 9.75
N GLU A 313 16.34 16.75 10.37
CA GLU A 313 17.51 16.88 11.23
C GLU A 313 18.84 16.69 10.49
N LYS A 314 18.86 15.89 9.42
CA LYS A 314 20.11 15.50 8.74
C LYS A 314 20.22 15.94 7.29
N ALA A 315 19.15 16.43 6.68
CA ALA A 315 19.10 16.87 5.29
C ALA A 315 18.58 18.31 5.14
N SER A 316 18.62 19.11 6.21
CA SER A 316 18.13 20.50 6.22
C SER A 316 18.91 21.43 5.29
N ASP A 317 20.16 21.07 4.98
CA ASP A 317 21.07 21.75 4.06
C ASP A 317 20.93 21.29 2.61
N LEU A 318 20.14 20.23 2.36
CA LEU A 318 19.91 19.69 1.03
C LEU A 318 18.62 20.27 0.39
N PRO A 319 18.53 20.30 -0.95
CA PRO A 319 17.30 20.65 -1.66
C PRO A 319 16.30 19.48 -1.61
N VAL A 320 15.45 19.42 -0.57
CA VAL A 320 14.58 18.27 -0.31
C VAL A 320 13.10 18.58 -0.55
N ALA A 321 12.40 17.62 -1.13
CA ALA A 321 10.94 17.55 -1.12
C ALA A 321 10.45 16.20 -0.57
N ILE A 322 9.30 16.23 0.11
CA ILE A 322 8.61 15.08 0.68
C ILE A 322 7.23 14.99 0.04
N VAL A 323 7.01 13.94 -0.75
CA VAL A 323 5.71 13.66 -1.36
C VAL A 323 4.98 12.62 -0.50
N ARG A 324 3.80 12.97 0.00
CA ARG A 324 2.96 12.17 0.89
C ARG A 324 1.71 11.66 0.16
N PRO A 325 1.78 10.53 -0.56
CA PRO A 325 0.60 9.92 -1.15
C PRO A 325 -0.35 9.33 -0.09
N SER A 326 -1.65 9.51 -0.34
CA SER A 326 -2.74 8.76 0.32
C SER A 326 -2.84 7.33 -0.24
N ILE A 327 -4.02 6.71 -0.27
CA ILE A 327 -4.17 5.37 -0.84
C ILE A 327 -3.96 5.47 -2.35
N VAL A 328 -2.82 4.98 -2.80
CA VAL A 328 -2.48 5.00 -4.23
C VAL A 328 -3.40 4.06 -5.00
N SER A 329 -4.15 4.61 -5.95
CA SER A 329 -5.08 3.88 -6.83
C SER A 329 -4.49 3.73 -8.25
N SER A 330 -5.26 3.18 -9.19
CA SER A 330 -4.82 3.03 -10.58
C SER A 330 -4.42 4.36 -11.25
N THR A 331 -3.76 4.29 -12.39
CA THR A 331 -3.56 5.48 -13.23
C THR A 331 -4.90 6.06 -13.65
N TRP A 332 -5.03 7.39 -13.64
CA TRP A 332 -6.21 8.07 -14.15
C TRP A 332 -6.15 8.28 -15.64
N LYS A 333 -5.06 8.86 -16.15
CA LYS A 333 -4.93 9.24 -17.56
C LYS A 333 -3.73 8.60 -18.24
N LYS A 334 -2.53 8.85 -17.71
CA LYS A 334 -1.28 8.60 -18.45
C LYS A 334 -0.40 7.57 -17.75
N PRO A 335 0.43 6.83 -18.50
CA PRO A 335 0.36 6.65 -19.96
C PRO A 335 -0.89 5.85 -20.39
N ILE A 336 -1.39 4.95 -19.53
CA ILE A 336 -2.55 4.11 -19.83
C ILE A 336 -3.51 4.17 -18.64
N ALA A 337 -4.76 4.59 -18.84
CA ALA A 337 -5.77 4.66 -17.79
C ALA A 337 -6.15 3.27 -17.22
N GLY A 338 -6.35 3.19 -15.90
CA GLY A 338 -6.79 1.96 -15.20
C GLY A 338 -5.67 0.96 -14.89
N TYR A 339 -4.41 1.28 -15.18
CA TYR A 339 -3.28 0.45 -14.79
C TYR A 339 -3.09 0.44 -13.28
N VAL A 340 -2.99 -0.76 -12.72
CA VAL A 340 -2.70 -0.98 -11.30
C VAL A 340 -1.94 -2.29 -11.14
N GLU A 341 -0.94 -2.26 -10.27
CA GLU A 341 -0.13 -3.42 -9.92
C GLU A 341 -0.40 -3.92 -8.50
N GLY A 342 -0.08 -5.20 -8.29
CA GLY A 342 -0.05 -5.81 -6.97
C GLY A 342 -1.40 -6.33 -6.50
N GLY A 343 -1.35 -7.27 -5.56
CA GLY A 343 -2.51 -7.83 -4.85
C GLY A 343 -2.55 -7.44 -3.38
N SER A 344 -1.78 -6.42 -2.97
CA SER A 344 -1.71 -5.94 -1.58
C SER A 344 -2.66 -4.76 -1.34
N GLY A 345 -2.94 -4.50 -0.06
CA GLY A 345 -3.80 -3.40 0.37
C GLY A 345 -5.20 -3.47 -0.25
N LEU A 346 -5.70 -2.32 -0.70
CA LEU A 346 -7.06 -2.22 -1.22
C LEU A 346 -7.24 -2.95 -2.57
N THR A 347 -6.22 -3.00 -3.42
CA THR A 347 -6.28 -3.73 -4.70
C THR A 347 -6.56 -5.23 -4.48
N GLY A 348 -5.98 -5.80 -3.42
CA GLY A 348 -6.27 -7.17 -2.98
C GLY A 348 -7.72 -7.36 -2.54
N ILE A 349 -8.25 -6.41 -1.76
CA ILE A 349 -9.67 -6.40 -1.35
C ILE A 349 -10.58 -6.31 -2.58
N SER A 350 -10.32 -5.37 -3.49
CA SER A 350 -11.09 -5.20 -4.73
C SER A 350 -11.11 -6.47 -5.58
N THR A 351 -9.96 -7.15 -5.70
CA THR A 351 -9.84 -8.44 -6.40
C THR A 351 -10.66 -9.54 -5.69
N ALA A 352 -10.60 -9.61 -4.36
CA ALA A 352 -11.31 -10.62 -3.59
C ALA A 352 -12.85 -10.41 -3.62
N VAL A 353 -13.29 -9.15 -3.63
CA VAL A 353 -14.69 -8.75 -3.84
C VAL A 353 -15.13 -9.10 -5.26
N GLY A 354 -14.38 -8.69 -6.29
CA GLY A 354 -14.73 -8.96 -7.69
C GLY A 354 -14.78 -10.45 -8.05
N LYS A 355 -13.97 -11.29 -7.39
CA LYS A 355 -14.03 -12.76 -7.52
C LYS A 355 -15.20 -13.41 -6.76
N GLY A 356 -16.01 -12.65 -6.02
CA GLY A 356 -17.10 -13.19 -5.20
C GLY A 356 -16.62 -14.01 -4.00
N PHE A 357 -15.37 -13.80 -3.56
CA PHE A 357 -14.79 -14.47 -2.38
C PHE A 357 -15.20 -13.75 -1.08
N VAL A 358 -15.15 -12.41 -1.09
CA VAL A 358 -15.55 -11.59 0.07
C VAL A 358 -17.04 -11.25 -0.02
N ARG A 359 -17.72 -11.30 1.12
CA ARG A 359 -19.19 -11.14 1.28
C ARG A 359 -19.55 -10.19 2.41
N VAL A 360 -18.65 -10.03 3.38
CA VAL A 360 -18.79 -9.14 4.53
C VAL A 360 -17.45 -8.43 4.70
N ILE A 361 -17.49 -7.11 4.90
CA ILE A 361 -16.32 -6.26 5.12
C ILE A 361 -16.56 -5.46 6.40
N ARG A 362 -15.61 -5.55 7.34
CA ARG A 362 -15.59 -4.70 8.52
C ARG A 362 -15.07 -3.31 8.14
N CYS A 363 -15.92 -2.29 8.26
CA CYS A 363 -15.56 -0.89 8.01
C CYS A 363 -16.61 0.05 8.60
N ASN A 364 -16.24 1.31 8.80
CA ASN A 364 -17.22 2.36 9.04
C ASN A 364 -17.75 2.87 7.69
N ASP A 365 -19.03 2.62 7.43
CA ASP A 365 -19.70 2.98 6.18
C ASP A 365 -19.84 4.50 5.96
N LYS A 366 -19.60 5.29 7.02
CA LYS A 366 -19.58 6.75 6.97
C LYS A 366 -18.20 7.32 6.68
N CYS A 367 -17.13 6.56 6.93
CA CYS A 367 -15.77 7.03 6.77
C CYS A 367 -15.33 7.04 5.30
N ARG A 368 -14.52 8.05 5.00
CA ARG A 368 -14.02 8.37 3.67
C ARG A 368 -12.67 7.70 3.43
N LEU A 369 -12.52 7.15 2.23
CA LEU A 369 -11.28 6.54 1.74
C LEU A 369 -10.59 7.56 0.85
N ASN A 370 -9.40 7.99 1.26
CA ASN A 370 -8.65 9.01 0.54
C ASN A 370 -7.77 8.36 -0.54
N PHE A 371 -8.14 8.57 -1.81
CA PHE A 371 -7.38 8.06 -2.96
C PHE A 371 -6.53 9.11 -3.63
N ALA A 372 -5.41 8.65 -4.20
CA ALA A 372 -4.57 9.41 -5.12
C ALA A 372 -4.21 8.54 -6.33
N PRO A 373 -4.53 8.98 -7.56
CA PRO A 373 -4.10 8.30 -8.78
C PRO A 373 -2.57 8.22 -8.85
N VAL A 374 -2.03 7.04 -9.16
CA VAL A 374 -0.57 6.81 -9.16
C VAL A 374 0.18 7.69 -10.17
N ASP A 375 -0.45 8.03 -11.30
CA ASP A 375 0.13 8.92 -12.30
C ASP A 375 0.23 10.36 -11.78
N SER A 376 -0.80 10.86 -11.09
CA SER A 376 -0.71 12.17 -10.44
C SER A 376 0.30 12.19 -9.29
N VAL A 377 0.45 11.08 -8.55
CA VAL A 377 1.51 10.95 -7.54
C VAL A 377 2.89 10.99 -8.21
N ALA A 378 3.11 10.26 -9.30
CA ALA A 378 4.37 10.29 -10.05
C ALA A 378 4.67 11.69 -10.61
N ASN A 379 3.67 12.35 -11.19
CA ASN A 379 3.78 13.72 -11.68
C ASN A 379 4.15 14.69 -10.54
N ALA A 380 3.60 14.51 -9.34
CA ALA A 380 3.93 15.33 -8.17
C ALA A 380 5.41 15.17 -7.76
N HIS A 381 6.04 14.02 -7.98
CA HIS A 381 7.49 13.87 -7.73
C HIS A 381 8.29 14.74 -8.70
N LEU A 382 7.96 14.70 -10.00
CA LEU A 382 8.62 15.54 -11.01
C LEU A 382 8.43 17.03 -10.73
N ALA A 383 7.20 17.43 -10.40
CA ALA A 383 6.86 18.80 -10.09
C ALA A 383 7.53 19.28 -8.79
N ALA A 384 7.65 18.42 -7.77
CA ALA A 384 8.36 18.73 -6.53
C ALA A 384 9.87 18.95 -6.78
N ALA A 385 10.50 18.08 -7.58
CA ALA A 385 11.91 18.23 -7.96
C ALA A 385 12.14 19.56 -8.70
N TRP A 386 11.30 19.86 -9.70
CA TRP A 386 11.33 21.11 -10.44
C TRP A 386 11.15 22.33 -9.52
N ALA A 387 10.16 22.30 -8.63
CA ALA A 387 9.86 23.43 -7.74
C ALA A 387 11.02 23.74 -6.78
N ILE A 388 11.69 22.70 -6.27
CA ILE A 388 12.86 22.83 -5.39
C ILE A 388 14.09 23.30 -6.16
N CYS A 389 14.47 22.64 -7.27
CA CYS A 389 15.73 22.98 -7.96
C CYS A 389 15.68 24.39 -8.58
N THR A 390 14.49 24.84 -8.97
CA THR A 390 14.28 26.21 -9.47
C THR A 390 14.01 27.24 -8.39
N LYS A 391 14.08 26.84 -7.10
CA LYS A 391 13.87 27.70 -5.92
C LYS A 391 12.51 28.41 -5.89
N ARG A 392 11.49 27.81 -6.51
CA ARG A 392 10.09 28.29 -6.44
C ARG A 392 9.43 27.95 -5.12
N MET A 393 9.91 26.90 -4.44
CA MET A 393 9.46 26.49 -3.11
C MET A 393 10.66 26.37 -2.16
N SER A 394 10.41 26.59 -0.87
CA SER A 394 11.42 26.39 0.18
C SER A 394 11.66 24.91 0.48
N SER A 395 12.92 24.55 0.71
CA SER A 395 13.31 23.24 1.26
C SER A 395 13.24 23.25 2.80
N PRO A 396 12.77 22.17 3.48
CA PRO A 396 12.13 21.01 2.87
C PRO A 396 10.68 21.31 2.45
N LEU A 397 10.34 21.00 1.20
CA LEU A 397 8.97 21.08 0.69
C LEU A 397 8.19 19.83 1.14
N VAL A 398 6.97 19.98 1.66
CA VAL A 398 6.09 18.84 1.99
C VAL A 398 4.82 18.96 1.17
N MET A 399 4.48 17.91 0.41
CA MET A 399 3.30 17.89 -0.46
C MET A 399 2.41 16.70 -0.12
N ASN A 400 1.17 16.95 0.28
CA ASN A 400 0.18 15.90 0.44
C ASN A 400 -0.48 15.58 -0.90
N CYS A 401 -0.23 14.37 -1.42
CA CYS A 401 -0.97 13.82 -2.56
C CYS A 401 -2.22 13.09 -2.04
N ALA A 402 -3.22 13.86 -1.65
CA ALA A 402 -4.46 13.38 -1.06
C ALA A 402 -5.68 14.12 -1.66
N SER A 403 -6.85 13.50 -1.57
CA SER A 403 -8.11 14.15 -1.90
C SER A 403 -8.58 15.04 -0.74
N ARG A 404 -9.21 16.18 -1.03
CA ARG A 404 -9.90 17.04 -0.05
C ARG A 404 -11.33 16.56 0.15
N THR A 405 -12.00 17.12 1.15
CA THR A 405 -13.40 16.78 1.50
C THR A 405 -14.42 17.15 0.42
N ASP A 406 -14.06 18.08 -0.44
CA ASP A 406 -14.86 18.58 -1.54
C ASP A 406 -14.48 17.95 -2.90
N ASP A 407 -13.51 17.04 -2.93
CA ASP A 407 -13.09 16.35 -4.16
C ASP A 407 -14.07 15.23 -4.54
N HIS A 408 -14.27 15.02 -5.84
CA HIS A 408 -15.15 13.97 -6.39
C HIS A 408 -14.61 12.55 -6.23
N LEU A 409 -13.30 12.40 -5.95
CA LEU A 409 -12.65 11.13 -5.64
C LEU A 409 -12.71 10.77 -4.14
N ASP A 410 -13.48 11.54 -3.37
CA ASP A 410 -13.81 11.26 -1.98
C ASP A 410 -14.90 10.19 -1.89
N ILE A 411 -14.49 8.93 -1.71
CA ILE A 411 -15.41 7.78 -1.75
C ILE A 411 -15.48 7.05 -0.40
N ARG A 412 -16.68 6.55 -0.07
CA ARG A 412 -16.89 5.67 1.08
C ARG A 412 -16.83 4.21 0.65
N MET A 413 -16.52 3.30 1.59
CA MET A 413 -16.45 1.87 1.32
C MET A 413 -17.71 1.30 0.64
N PRO A 414 -18.95 1.66 1.03
CA PRO A 414 -20.16 1.19 0.34
C PRO A 414 -20.23 1.58 -1.15
N LYS A 415 -19.83 2.82 -1.47
CA LYS A 415 -19.80 3.28 -2.87
C LYS A 415 -18.72 2.56 -3.66
N LEU A 416 -17.53 2.40 -3.07
CA LEU A 416 -16.43 1.63 -3.68
C LEU A 416 -16.87 0.21 -4.02
N VAL A 417 -17.40 -0.55 -3.04
CA VAL A 417 -17.82 -1.93 -3.29
C VAL A 417 -18.93 -1.98 -4.32
N HIS A 418 -19.88 -1.03 -4.33
CA HIS A 418 -20.95 -0.97 -5.33
C HIS A 418 -20.41 -0.75 -6.75
N VAL A 419 -19.47 0.19 -6.95
CA VAL A 419 -18.87 0.42 -8.27
C VAL A 419 -18.09 -0.80 -8.73
N LEU A 420 -17.26 -1.38 -7.86
CA LEU A 420 -16.53 -2.62 -8.16
C LEU A 420 -17.47 -3.79 -8.46
N SER A 421 -18.63 -3.83 -7.79
CA SER A 421 -19.68 -4.83 -8.04
C SER A 421 -20.22 -4.74 -9.46
N ASN A 422 -20.58 -3.52 -9.89
CA ASN A 422 -21.11 -3.28 -11.23
C ASN A 422 -20.07 -3.64 -12.30
N LEU A 423 -18.81 -3.27 -12.06
CA LEU A 423 -17.70 -3.63 -12.94
C LEU A 423 -17.49 -5.14 -13.02
N ALA A 424 -17.63 -5.88 -11.92
CA ALA A 424 -17.48 -7.33 -11.89
C ALA A 424 -18.62 -8.07 -12.61
N VAL A 425 -19.81 -7.47 -12.68
CA VAL A 425 -20.93 -8.03 -13.46
C VAL A 425 -20.69 -7.88 -14.95
N THR A 426 -20.28 -6.69 -15.41
CA THR A 426 -20.04 -6.43 -16.84
C THR A 426 -18.70 -6.98 -17.32
N ASN A 427 -17.73 -7.09 -16.41
CA ASN A 427 -16.39 -7.62 -16.66
C ASN A 427 -16.10 -8.69 -15.59
N PRO A 428 -16.53 -9.94 -15.80
CA PRO A 428 -16.21 -11.03 -14.87
C PRO A 428 -14.70 -11.15 -14.67
N MET A 429 -14.26 -11.58 -13.49
CA MET A 429 -12.82 -11.79 -13.24
C MET A 429 -12.39 -13.22 -13.59
N PRO A 430 -11.15 -13.42 -14.10
CA PRO A 430 -10.60 -14.77 -14.28
C PRO A 430 -10.57 -15.52 -12.94
N LYS A 431 -10.85 -16.83 -13.00
CA LYS A 431 -10.83 -17.72 -11.83
C LYS A 431 -11.71 -17.25 -10.66
N ALA A 432 -12.89 -16.68 -10.96
CA ALA A 432 -13.85 -16.29 -9.93
C ALA A 432 -14.17 -17.44 -8.97
N PHE A 433 -14.31 -17.11 -7.68
CA PHE A 433 -14.57 -18.08 -6.62
C PHE A 433 -16.03 -18.53 -6.64
N SER A 434 -16.96 -17.60 -6.66
CA SER A 434 -18.41 -17.85 -6.64
C SER A 434 -19.14 -16.75 -7.41
N LYS A 435 -20.46 -16.89 -7.57
CA LYS A 435 -21.29 -15.85 -8.20
C LYS A 435 -21.11 -14.54 -7.44
N PHE A 436 -20.92 -13.46 -8.18
CA PHE A 436 -20.74 -12.14 -7.59
C PHE A 436 -21.96 -11.73 -6.71
N ALA A 437 -21.69 -11.06 -5.59
CA ALA A 437 -22.70 -10.38 -4.77
C ALA A 437 -22.05 -9.20 -4.05
N VAL A 438 -22.81 -8.10 -3.89
CA VAL A 438 -22.35 -6.90 -3.19
C VAL A 438 -22.03 -7.25 -1.74
N PRO A 439 -20.78 -7.07 -1.26
CA PRO A 439 -20.44 -7.35 0.13
C PRO A 439 -21.19 -6.44 1.10
N ALA A 440 -21.64 -6.99 2.22
CA ALA A 440 -22.17 -6.22 3.33
C ALA A 440 -21.04 -5.45 4.04
N CYS A 441 -21.16 -4.12 4.10
CA CYS A 441 -20.26 -3.26 4.87
C CYS A 441 -20.84 -3.08 6.28
N VAL A 442 -20.14 -3.53 7.31
CA VAL A 442 -20.64 -3.50 8.70
C VAL A 442 -19.60 -2.92 9.65
N SER A 443 -20.04 -2.00 10.51
CA SER A 443 -19.21 -1.33 11.51
C SER A 443 -19.24 -2.00 12.89
N ASN A 444 -20.34 -2.69 13.22
CA ASN A 444 -20.50 -3.36 14.50
C ASN A 444 -19.84 -4.74 14.51
N ASP A 445 -18.95 -4.96 15.48
CA ASP A 445 -18.15 -6.19 15.61
C ASP A 445 -19.00 -7.45 15.80
N TYR A 446 -20.09 -7.37 16.56
CA TYR A 446 -20.97 -8.52 16.79
C TYR A 446 -21.70 -8.91 15.50
N TYR A 447 -22.23 -7.94 14.77
CA TYR A 447 -22.84 -8.19 13.46
C TYR A 447 -21.82 -8.72 12.45
N TYR A 448 -20.60 -8.17 12.44
CA TYR A 448 -19.52 -8.68 11.60
C TYR A 448 -19.23 -10.15 11.90
N GLN A 449 -19.08 -10.53 13.17
CA GLN A 449 -18.79 -11.92 13.56
C GLN A 449 -19.91 -12.88 13.14
N ILE A 450 -21.18 -12.49 13.33
CA ILE A 450 -22.32 -13.33 12.95
C ILE A 450 -22.37 -13.51 11.42
N LEU A 451 -22.26 -12.40 10.67
CA LEU A 451 -22.34 -12.45 9.21
C LEU A 451 -21.11 -13.14 8.60
N SER A 452 -19.91 -12.89 9.11
CA SER A 452 -18.69 -13.57 8.68
C SER A 452 -18.75 -15.06 8.97
N LEU A 453 -19.27 -15.47 10.15
CA LEU A 453 -19.50 -16.88 10.45
C LEU A 453 -20.40 -17.54 9.40
N TYR A 454 -21.52 -16.89 9.06
CA TYR A 454 -22.51 -17.41 8.11
C TYR A 454 -22.06 -17.37 6.64
N GLU A 455 -21.50 -16.25 6.19
CA GLU A 455 -21.13 -16.01 4.79
C GLU A 455 -19.77 -16.61 4.41
N HIS A 456 -18.83 -16.70 5.36
CA HIS A 456 -17.45 -17.11 5.10
C HIS A 456 -17.12 -18.45 5.74
N TYR A 457 -17.22 -18.54 7.07
CA TYR A 457 -16.63 -19.65 7.81
C TYR A 457 -17.42 -20.95 7.74
N ILE A 458 -18.75 -20.92 7.87
CA ILE A 458 -19.58 -22.13 7.78
C ILE A 458 -19.38 -22.83 6.41
N PRO A 459 -19.52 -22.15 5.26
CA PRO A 459 -19.18 -22.74 3.97
C PRO A 459 -17.73 -23.22 3.89
N ALA A 460 -16.79 -22.43 4.42
CA ALA A 460 -15.37 -22.79 4.38
C ALA A 460 -15.07 -24.09 5.13
N TYR A 461 -15.58 -24.27 6.35
CA TYR A 461 -15.31 -25.45 7.15
C TYR A 461 -15.93 -26.71 6.55
N VAL A 462 -17.16 -26.61 6.01
CA VAL A 462 -17.81 -27.75 5.34
C VAL A 462 -17.03 -28.13 4.07
N ILE A 463 -16.66 -27.15 3.24
CA ILE A 463 -15.89 -27.40 2.02
C ILE A 463 -14.50 -27.94 2.35
N ASP A 464 -13.80 -27.38 3.35
CA ASP A 464 -12.49 -27.86 3.78
C ASP A 464 -12.55 -29.28 4.34
N PHE A 465 -13.62 -29.64 5.06
CA PHE A 465 -13.88 -31.01 5.48
C PHE A 465 -14.08 -31.94 4.27
N MET A 466 -14.90 -31.55 3.30
CA MET A 466 -15.08 -32.33 2.06
C MET A 466 -13.76 -32.50 1.31
N LEU A 467 -12.97 -31.44 1.18
CA LEU A 467 -11.63 -31.50 0.58
C LEU A 467 -10.74 -32.51 1.31
N LYS A 468 -10.74 -32.49 2.65
CA LYS A 468 -9.97 -33.44 3.46
C LYS A 468 -10.41 -34.89 3.24
N VAL A 469 -11.72 -35.15 3.19
CA VAL A 469 -12.28 -36.48 2.88
C VAL A 469 -11.88 -36.94 1.47
N MET A 470 -11.77 -36.01 0.51
CA MET A 470 -11.29 -36.27 -0.85
C MET A 470 -9.74 -36.36 -0.96
N GLY A 471 -9.01 -36.38 0.15
CA GLY A 471 -7.54 -36.41 0.16
C GLY A 471 -6.88 -35.09 -0.29
N LYS A 472 -7.63 -33.99 -0.40
CA LYS A 472 -7.13 -32.66 -0.77
C LYS A 472 -6.85 -31.82 0.48
N LYS A 473 -5.90 -30.89 0.35
CA LYS A 473 -5.56 -29.97 1.45
C LYS A 473 -6.69 -28.95 1.70
N PRO A 474 -7.18 -28.80 2.94
CA PRO A 474 -8.09 -27.71 3.30
C PRO A 474 -7.39 -26.36 3.14
N ARG A 475 -8.13 -25.33 2.73
CA ARG A 475 -7.56 -24.00 2.43
C ARG A 475 -8.52 -22.82 2.65
N LEU A 476 -9.83 -23.02 2.56
CA LEU A 476 -10.78 -21.90 2.58
C LEU A 476 -10.82 -21.20 3.93
N ALA A 477 -10.87 -21.97 5.04
CA ALA A 477 -10.93 -21.38 6.38
C ALA A 477 -9.63 -20.61 6.70
N TYR A 478 -8.49 -21.11 6.22
CA TYR A 478 -7.21 -20.41 6.30
C TYR A 478 -7.24 -19.08 5.53
N MET A 479 -7.75 -19.08 4.29
CA MET A 479 -7.86 -17.88 3.47
C MET A 479 -8.75 -16.81 4.11
N TYR A 480 -9.86 -17.19 4.74
CA TYR A 480 -10.71 -16.22 5.47
C TYR A 480 -10.05 -15.69 6.74
N ARG A 481 -9.34 -16.52 7.52
CA ARG A 481 -8.54 -16.01 8.65
C ARG A 481 -7.48 -15.02 8.20
N PHE A 482 -6.81 -15.29 7.09
CA PHE A 482 -5.84 -14.36 6.51
C PHE A 482 -6.52 -13.05 6.09
N PHE A 483 -7.70 -13.11 5.47
CA PHE A 483 -8.48 -11.92 5.13
C PHE A 483 -8.86 -11.10 6.37
N ASP A 484 -9.32 -11.75 7.45
CA ASP A 484 -9.64 -11.09 8.72
C ASP A 484 -8.42 -10.39 9.33
N THR A 485 -7.24 -11.02 9.31
CA THR A 485 -5.98 -10.39 9.73
C THR A 485 -5.64 -9.17 8.88
N MET A 486 -5.78 -9.26 7.56
CA MET A 486 -5.53 -8.12 6.67
C MET A 486 -6.52 -6.97 6.93
N MET A 487 -7.79 -7.28 7.16
CA MET A 487 -8.82 -6.28 7.47
C MET A 487 -8.63 -5.65 8.84
N SER A 488 -8.15 -6.40 9.85
CA SER A 488 -7.87 -5.83 11.17
C SER A 488 -6.72 -4.82 11.11
N CYS A 489 -5.67 -5.08 10.31
CA CYS A 489 -4.59 -4.12 10.08
C CYS A 489 -5.07 -2.84 9.35
N LEU A 490 -6.10 -2.96 8.51
CA LEU A 490 -6.68 -1.82 7.77
C LEU A 490 -7.78 -1.08 8.54
N ASN A 491 -8.32 -1.70 9.60
CA ASN A 491 -9.51 -1.21 10.29
C ASN A 491 -9.36 0.22 10.81
N TYR A 492 -8.16 0.60 11.25
CA TYR A 492 -7.88 1.96 11.67
C TYR A 492 -8.12 2.99 10.55
N PHE A 493 -7.69 2.68 9.34
CA PHE A 493 -7.82 3.58 8.18
C PHE A 493 -9.21 3.50 7.54
N THR A 494 -9.90 2.37 7.65
CA THR A 494 -11.27 2.20 7.13
C THR A 494 -12.35 2.62 8.12
N SER A 495 -11.99 2.95 9.36
CA SER A 495 -12.93 3.34 10.42
C SER A 495 -12.75 4.74 10.96
N ASN A 496 -11.73 5.46 10.50
CA ASN A 496 -11.46 6.86 10.86
C ASN A 496 -11.38 7.73 9.61
N GLU A 497 -11.69 9.02 9.76
CA GLU A 497 -11.52 10.01 8.70
C GLU A 497 -10.26 10.84 8.90
N PHE A 498 -9.60 11.15 7.80
CA PHE A 498 -8.40 11.98 7.76
C PHE A 498 -8.61 13.12 6.76
N ASN A 499 -8.30 14.34 7.19
CA ASN A 499 -8.36 15.53 6.36
C ASN A 499 -6.94 16.01 6.09
N PHE A 500 -6.62 16.32 4.84
CA PHE A 500 -5.29 16.74 4.42
C PHE A 500 -5.34 18.16 3.85
N GLU A 501 -4.38 18.99 4.26
CA GLU A 501 -4.03 20.22 3.57
C GLU A 501 -3.36 19.85 2.23
N ARG A 502 -3.58 20.63 1.17
CA ARG A 502 -3.04 20.37 -0.18
C ARG A 502 -2.66 21.69 -0.87
N ASP A 503 -2.14 22.63 -0.10
CA ASP A 503 -1.92 23.99 -0.59
C ASP A 503 -0.67 24.04 -1.48
N ASN A 504 0.38 23.30 -1.13
CA ASN A 504 1.63 23.22 -1.91
C ASN A 504 1.43 22.55 -3.27
N LEU A 505 0.67 21.45 -3.33
CA LEU A 505 0.38 20.78 -4.61
C LEU A 505 -0.48 21.67 -5.52
N GLU A 506 -1.51 22.32 -4.98
CA GLU A 506 -2.35 23.25 -5.75
C GLU A 506 -1.59 24.52 -6.17
N HIS A 507 -0.66 25.00 -5.34
CA HIS A 507 0.19 26.12 -5.69
C HIS A 507 1.15 25.77 -6.83
N ILE A 508 1.81 24.61 -6.75
CA ILE A 508 2.71 24.13 -7.83
C ILE A 508 1.93 23.90 -9.13
N ASP A 509 0.75 23.28 -9.07
CA ASP A 509 -0.14 23.06 -10.24
C ASP A 509 -0.46 24.39 -10.96
N ARG A 510 -0.67 25.48 -10.23
CA ARG A 510 -0.90 26.82 -10.82
C ARG A 510 0.35 27.43 -11.48
N MET A 511 1.54 27.09 -10.99
CA MET A 511 2.81 27.60 -11.51
C MET A 511 3.33 26.83 -12.73
N LEU A 512 2.76 25.66 -13.04
CA LEU A 512 3.20 24.85 -14.16
C LEU A 512 2.99 25.57 -15.50
N HIS A 513 3.93 25.37 -16.41
CA HIS A 513 3.76 25.74 -17.81
C HIS A 513 2.51 25.02 -18.38
N PRO A 514 1.72 25.63 -19.29
CA PRO A 514 0.48 25.03 -19.80
C PRO A 514 0.69 23.64 -20.43
N ASP A 515 1.75 23.48 -21.22
CA ASP A 515 2.12 22.19 -21.82
C ASP A 515 2.44 21.12 -20.76
N ASP A 516 3.09 21.52 -19.67
CA ASP A 516 3.42 20.60 -18.59
C ASP A 516 2.17 20.26 -17.77
N SER A 517 1.24 21.20 -17.60
CA SER A 517 -0.05 20.95 -16.94
C SER A 517 -0.91 19.95 -17.72
N GLU A 518 -0.83 19.97 -19.06
CA GLU A 518 -1.52 18.99 -19.91
C GLU A 518 -0.84 17.61 -19.85
N LEU A 519 0.50 17.59 -19.85
CA LEU A 519 1.29 16.37 -19.85
C LEU A 519 1.32 15.67 -18.47
N LEU A 520 1.40 16.45 -17.39
CA LEU A 520 1.63 16.06 -16.01
C LEU A 520 0.47 16.53 -15.12
N VAL A 521 -0.66 15.83 -15.22
CA VAL A 521 -1.85 16.18 -14.43
C VAL A 521 -1.61 15.94 -12.94
N LEU A 522 -1.54 17.01 -12.16
CA LEU A 522 -1.38 16.97 -10.70
C LEU A 522 -2.71 17.02 -9.95
N ASN A 523 -3.70 17.78 -10.44
CA ASN A 523 -4.95 18.00 -9.73
C ASN A 523 -6.06 17.05 -10.20
N TRP A 524 -6.53 16.17 -9.31
CA TRP A 524 -7.61 15.21 -9.56
C TRP A 524 -8.90 15.51 -8.78
N SER A 525 -9.07 16.74 -8.28
CA SER A 525 -10.24 17.15 -7.49
C SER A 525 -11.59 16.85 -8.15
N LYS A 526 -11.67 16.96 -9.48
CA LYS A 526 -12.92 16.80 -10.25
C LYS A 526 -13.11 15.42 -10.87
N VAL A 527 -12.28 14.44 -10.51
CA VAL A 527 -12.36 13.09 -11.11
C VAL A 527 -13.64 12.38 -10.70
N ASN A 528 -14.44 11.95 -11.68
CA ASN A 528 -15.55 11.04 -11.44
C ASN A 528 -15.00 9.62 -11.20
N PHE A 529 -15.21 9.10 -9.98
CA PHE A 529 -14.72 7.78 -9.60
C PHE A 529 -15.29 6.64 -10.47
N GLU A 530 -16.55 6.72 -10.92
CA GLU A 530 -17.15 5.66 -11.74
C GLU A 530 -16.48 5.57 -13.12
N GLU A 531 -16.34 6.72 -13.80
CA GLU A 531 -15.64 6.81 -15.08
C GLU A 531 -14.19 6.36 -14.97
N TYR A 532 -13.51 6.78 -13.90
CA TYR A 532 -12.16 6.35 -13.57
C TYR A 532 -12.06 4.83 -13.39
N ALA A 533 -13.00 4.23 -12.66
CA ALA A 533 -13.01 2.80 -12.38
C ALA A 533 -13.31 1.93 -13.62
N HIS A 534 -14.06 2.46 -14.61
CA HIS A 534 -14.34 1.75 -15.87
C HIS A 534 -13.09 1.42 -16.70
N ALA A 535 -11.96 2.10 -16.46
CA ALA A 535 -10.70 1.78 -17.13
C ALA A 535 -9.98 0.56 -16.55
N ILE A 536 -10.21 0.26 -15.26
CA ILE A 536 -9.48 -0.79 -14.52
C ILE A 536 -9.56 -2.16 -15.20
N PRO A 537 -10.74 -2.67 -15.60
CA PRO A 537 -10.84 -4.03 -16.17
C PRO A 537 -10.06 -4.24 -17.46
N ARG A 538 -9.73 -3.17 -18.19
CA ARG A 538 -9.00 -3.25 -19.47
C ARG A 538 -7.51 -3.53 -19.28
N VAL A 539 -6.93 -3.06 -18.19
CA VAL A 539 -5.46 -2.96 -18.05
C VAL A 539 -4.94 -3.63 -16.80
N ALA A 540 -5.71 -3.63 -15.71
CA ALA A 540 -5.28 -4.18 -14.43
C ALA A 540 -4.83 -5.64 -14.53
N SER A 541 -3.68 -5.93 -13.92
CA SER A 541 -3.04 -7.26 -13.97
C SER A 541 -3.94 -8.40 -13.50
N PHE A 542 -4.81 -8.16 -12.52
CA PHE A 542 -5.73 -9.17 -11.99
C PHE A 542 -6.97 -9.43 -12.87
N TYR A 543 -7.14 -8.70 -13.98
CA TYR A 543 -8.13 -8.95 -15.02
C TYR A 543 -7.54 -9.69 -16.24
N GLN A 544 -6.26 -10.06 -16.22
CA GLN A 544 -5.61 -10.75 -17.33
C GLN A 544 -6.10 -12.21 -17.48
N TRP A 545 -6.80 -12.46 -18.58
CA TRP A 545 -7.48 -13.72 -18.92
C TRP A 545 -6.57 -14.79 -19.54
N ASP A 546 -5.38 -14.42 -19.99
CA ASP A 546 -4.32 -15.35 -20.44
C ASP A 546 -3.98 -16.41 -19.38
N THR A 547 -4.26 -16.10 -18.10
CA THR A 547 -4.09 -17.04 -16.99
C THR A 547 -5.23 -18.06 -16.83
N ASP A 548 -6.37 -17.91 -17.51
CA ASP A 548 -7.56 -18.75 -17.38
C ASP A 548 -7.93 -19.42 -18.72
N GLN A 549 -7.46 -20.66 -18.90
CA GLN A 549 -7.61 -21.44 -20.13
C GLN A 549 -9.03 -21.99 -20.37
N LYS A 550 -9.96 -21.79 -19.42
CA LYS A 550 -11.33 -22.31 -19.52
C LYS A 550 -12.18 -21.52 -20.51
N SER A 551 -13.11 -22.20 -21.18
CA SER A 551 -14.12 -21.54 -22.00
C SER A 551 -15.04 -20.66 -21.13
N PHE A 552 -15.76 -19.71 -21.75
CA PHE A 552 -16.75 -18.91 -21.02
C PHE A 552 -17.80 -19.78 -20.32
N GLU A 553 -18.32 -20.80 -21.00
CA GLU A 553 -19.32 -21.73 -20.47
C GLU A 553 -18.78 -22.56 -19.30
N GLU A 554 -17.57 -23.13 -19.43
CA GLU A 554 -16.93 -23.89 -18.36
C GLU A 554 -16.76 -23.03 -17.09
N ARG A 555 -16.43 -21.75 -17.25
CA ARG A 555 -16.31 -20.81 -16.14
C ARG A 555 -17.65 -20.57 -15.46
N GLN A 556 -18.69 -20.27 -16.24
CA GLN A 556 -20.03 -20.07 -15.70
C GLN A 556 -20.53 -21.33 -14.98
N ASN A 557 -20.28 -22.51 -15.54
CA ASN A 557 -20.64 -23.78 -14.91
C ASN A 557 -19.94 -23.98 -13.56
N VAL A 558 -18.64 -23.73 -13.48
CA VAL A 558 -17.90 -23.84 -12.20
C VAL A 558 -18.37 -22.82 -11.17
N ILE A 559 -18.61 -21.58 -11.60
CA ILE A 559 -19.12 -20.51 -10.73
C ILE A 559 -20.50 -20.86 -10.19
N ASN A 560 -21.40 -21.32 -11.06
CA ASN A 560 -22.76 -21.73 -10.70
C ASN A 560 -22.76 -22.96 -9.78
N GLN A 561 -21.95 -23.98 -10.06
CA GLN A 561 -21.79 -25.13 -9.18
C GLN A 561 -21.33 -24.73 -7.77
N ARG A 562 -20.29 -23.90 -7.68
CA ARG A 562 -19.81 -23.40 -6.38
C ARG A 562 -20.85 -22.56 -5.66
N TYR A 563 -21.56 -21.70 -6.40
CA TYR A 563 -22.66 -20.93 -5.85
C TYR A 563 -23.76 -21.82 -5.28
N MET A 564 -24.17 -22.87 -6.01
CA MET A 564 -25.17 -23.84 -5.55
C MET A 564 -24.70 -24.58 -4.30
N ILE A 565 -23.45 -25.09 -4.29
CA ILE A 565 -22.88 -25.77 -3.12
C ILE A 565 -22.88 -24.85 -1.89
N ILE A 566 -22.37 -23.62 -2.03
CA ILE A 566 -22.33 -22.65 -0.92
C ILE A 566 -23.75 -22.33 -0.44
N THR A 567 -24.69 -22.12 -1.36
CA THR A 567 -26.09 -21.81 -1.02
C THR A 567 -26.75 -22.97 -0.29
N THR A 568 -26.56 -24.22 -0.75
CA THR A 568 -27.08 -25.41 -0.08
C THR A 568 -26.53 -25.56 1.34
N ILE A 569 -25.23 -25.32 1.55
CA ILE A 569 -24.62 -25.37 2.89
C ILE A 569 -25.27 -24.31 3.80
N LYS A 570 -25.43 -23.09 3.30
CA LYS A 570 -26.03 -21.98 4.06
C LYS A 570 -27.50 -22.24 4.43
N VAL A 571 -28.31 -22.69 3.46
CA VAL A 571 -29.71 -23.03 3.70
C VAL A 571 -29.83 -24.21 4.68
N GLY A 572 -29.00 -25.24 4.50
CA GLY A 572 -28.95 -26.38 5.42
C GLY A 572 -28.60 -25.98 6.85
N PHE A 573 -27.66 -25.06 7.03
CA PHE A 573 -27.32 -24.51 8.34
C PHE A 573 -28.51 -23.76 8.97
N LEU A 574 -29.20 -22.91 8.21
CA LEU A 574 -30.39 -22.19 8.72
C LEU A 574 -31.52 -23.16 9.11
N LEU A 575 -31.77 -24.19 8.31
CA LEU A 575 -32.75 -25.24 8.62
C LEU A 575 -32.38 -25.98 9.91
N LEU A 576 -31.10 -26.32 10.09
CA LEU A 576 -30.62 -26.95 11.34
C LEU A 576 -30.85 -26.04 12.55
N CYS A 577 -30.50 -24.75 12.45
CA CYS A 577 -30.77 -23.78 13.52
C CYS A 577 -32.26 -23.68 13.85
N PHE A 578 -33.12 -23.63 12.82
CA PHE A 578 -34.57 -23.61 13.00
C PHE A 578 -35.07 -24.87 13.73
N LEU A 579 -34.61 -26.06 13.33
CA LEU A 579 -35.00 -27.32 13.97
C LEU A 579 -34.55 -27.37 15.45
N VAL A 580 -33.35 -26.89 15.76
CA VAL A 580 -32.85 -26.82 17.14
C VAL A 580 -33.67 -25.84 17.99
N LEU A 581 -34.01 -24.67 17.44
CA LEU A 581 -34.86 -23.69 18.13
C LEU A 581 -36.28 -24.21 18.33
N TYR A 582 -36.85 -24.88 17.32
CA TYR A 582 -38.16 -25.53 17.42
C TYR A 582 -38.15 -26.62 18.51
N TRP A 583 -37.13 -27.47 18.53
CA TRP A 583 -36.97 -28.49 19.57
C TRP A 583 -36.88 -27.88 20.97
N PHE A 584 -36.11 -26.80 21.14
CA PHE A 584 -36.00 -26.09 22.41
C PHE A 584 -37.31 -25.41 22.83
N PHE A 585 -38.06 -24.85 21.87
CA PHE A 585 -39.39 -24.29 22.14
C PHE A 585 -40.37 -25.38 22.61
N MET A 586 -40.40 -26.53 21.93
CA MET A 586 -41.24 -27.67 22.35
C MET A 586 -40.89 -28.14 23.76
N MET A 587 -39.59 -28.20 24.09
CA MET A 587 -39.08 -28.53 25.44
C MET A 587 -39.52 -27.56 26.55
N ILE A 588 -39.83 -26.30 26.22
CA ILE A 588 -40.32 -25.31 27.20
C ILE A 588 -41.85 -25.37 27.33
N CYS A 589 -42.55 -25.73 26.25
CA CYS A 589 -44.00 -25.81 26.22
C CYS A 589 -44.56 -27.10 26.83
N TYR A 590 -43.77 -28.17 26.85
CA TYR A 590 -44.01 -29.38 27.66
C TYR A 590 -43.43 -29.21 29.06
#